data_AF-A0A357IYZ8-F1
#
_entry.id   AF-A0A357IYZ8-F1
#
_cell.length_a   1.000
_cell.length_b   1.000
_cell.length_c   1.000
_cell.angle_alpha   90.00
_cell.angle_beta   90.00
_cell.angle_gamma   90.00
#
_symmetry.space_group_name_H-M   'P 1'
#
loop_
_entity.id
_entity.type
_entity.pdbx_description
1 polymer ?
#
loop_
_entity_poly.entity_id
_entity_poly.type
_entity_poly.pdbx_seq_one_letter_code
_entity_poly.pdbx_strand_id
1 'polypeptide(L)'
;MNHICMKRSLPATFALCFLLIIGCTSADTVKQESLSYMQNRYGQTFLVQSIDMQRNEGNWGTARLQMQPEDQPELLFQLNYNYSNDHVIFENYLIRLWEKQVQIRIHERFSQLRDSSMQLRISRRKSLSANGLELPVDRSLQGMRALGEPTIAIELLNQAGTAAPDYSVISQLFQFLRSIGFRKVSLRLEYGQKGARGKLLAQWYGSHNSPGVQDLKPLFRGPNEPSLSSITEDDFKQASELLADGKSQKALPVFEKIVRTYDSPFRYNPYVVAQSGNVYESAYEAGRILMQQGEKNRALFYFNLLEDRLSYEEVPLKYASYLRVIERMR
;
A
#
# COMPACT_ATOMS: atom_id res chain seq x y z
N MET A 1 24.51 -6.51 26.11
CA MET A 1 23.46 -7.48 26.52
C MET A 1 22.42 -6.69 27.31
N ASN A 2 21.21 -6.52 26.77
CA ASN A 2 20.15 -5.77 27.45
C ASN A 2 19.18 -6.78 28.09
N HIS A 3 19.38 -7.10 29.36
CA HIS A 3 18.34 -7.73 30.19
C HIS A 3 17.29 -6.66 30.49
N ILE A 4 16.01 -6.98 30.32
CA ILE A 4 14.96 -5.98 30.56
C ILE A 4 13.84 -6.54 31.42
N CYS A 5 13.77 -6.05 32.67
CA CYS A 5 12.84 -6.52 33.71
C CYS A 5 11.43 -5.94 33.57
N MET A 6 10.43 -6.68 34.06
CA MET A 6 9.09 -6.20 34.39
C MET A 6 9.04 -5.74 35.85
N LYS A 7 8.56 -4.53 36.12
CA LYS A 7 8.10 -4.12 37.45
C LYS A 7 6.57 -4.06 37.42
N ARG A 8 5.89 -4.96 38.13
CA ARG A 8 4.50 -4.77 38.55
C ARG A 8 4.53 -4.19 39.96
N SER A 9 4.02 -2.97 40.13
CA SER A 9 3.67 -2.44 41.44
C SER A 9 2.34 -3.04 41.87
N LEU A 10 2.37 -4.02 42.77
CA LEU A 10 1.20 -4.43 43.56
C LEU A 10 1.28 -3.75 44.93
N PRO A 11 0.15 -3.29 45.49
CA PRO A 11 0.12 -2.73 46.83
C PRO A 11 0.40 -3.85 47.84
N ALA A 12 1.21 -3.51 48.83
CA ALA A 12 1.68 -4.43 49.86
C ALA A 12 0.51 -4.96 50.70
N THR A 13 0.27 -6.27 50.69
CA THR A 13 0.08 -7.07 51.92
C THR A 13 -0.02 -8.57 51.64
N PHE A 14 0.54 -9.34 52.55
CA PHE A 14 0.52 -10.80 52.70
C PHE A 14 1.45 -11.64 51.82
N ALA A 15 2.58 -12.00 52.47
CA ALA A 15 3.48 -13.06 52.09
C ALA A 15 2.80 -14.43 52.18
N LEU A 16 2.77 -15.15 51.06
CA LEU A 16 2.84 -16.61 51.07
C LEU A 16 3.82 -17.03 49.97
N CYS A 17 4.79 -17.85 50.36
CA CYS A 17 5.87 -18.36 49.51
C CYS A 17 5.32 -19.14 48.31
N PHE A 18 5.23 -18.49 47.16
CA PHE A 18 5.47 -19.11 45.87
C PHE A 18 6.42 -18.19 45.12
N LEU A 19 7.56 -18.73 44.69
CA LEU A 19 8.48 -18.12 43.76
C LEU A 19 7.71 -17.68 42.51
N LEU A 20 7.26 -16.42 42.47
CA LEU A 20 6.93 -15.74 41.24
C LEU A 20 8.25 -15.49 40.52
N ILE A 21 8.67 -16.48 39.73
CA ILE A 21 9.67 -16.28 38.68
C ILE A 21 9.03 -15.28 37.71
N ILE A 22 9.29 -13.99 37.93
CA ILE A 22 9.01 -12.94 36.96
C ILE A 22 10.01 -13.20 35.82
N GLY A 23 9.61 -14.07 34.90
CA GLY A 23 10.39 -14.44 33.74
C GLY A 23 10.67 -13.19 32.90
N CYS A 24 11.92 -12.73 32.93
CA CYS A 24 12.39 -11.76 31.95
C CYS A 24 12.56 -12.53 30.64
N THR A 25 11.60 -12.43 29.71
CA THR A 25 11.76 -13.05 28.40
C THR A 25 12.90 -12.36 27.67
N SER A 26 13.99 -13.10 27.47
CA SER A 26 15.20 -12.60 26.81
C SER A 26 15.02 -12.59 25.30
N ALA A 27 15.82 -11.78 24.59
CA ALA A 27 15.87 -11.82 23.13
C ALA A 27 16.27 -13.22 22.61
N ASP A 28 17.10 -13.96 23.36
CA ASP A 28 17.49 -15.35 23.03
C ASP A 28 16.32 -16.32 23.16
N THR A 29 15.47 -16.15 24.18
CA THR A 29 14.24 -16.93 24.34
C THR A 29 13.29 -16.68 23.17
N VAL A 30 13.02 -15.41 22.86
CA VAL A 30 12.18 -15.00 21.72
C VAL A 30 12.73 -15.56 20.40
N LYS A 31 14.06 -15.54 20.22
CA LYS A 31 14.74 -16.11 19.06
C LYS A 31 14.44 -17.61 18.93
N GLN A 32 14.67 -18.38 19.99
CA GLN A 32 14.50 -19.84 19.96
C GLN A 32 13.05 -20.26 19.75
N GLU A 33 12.10 -19.57 20.39
CA GLU A 33 10.66 -19.82 20.22
C GLU A 33 10.20 -19.48 18.80
N SER A 34 10.65 -18.34 18.26
CA SER A 34 10.34 -17.94 16.88
C SER A 34 10.91 -18.93 15.86
N LEU A 35 12.13 -19.41 16.07
CA LEU A 35 12.75 -20.45 15.23
C LEU A 35 11.98 -21.77 15.30
N SER A 36 11.61 -22.20 16.51
CA SER A 36 10.84 -23.42 16.74
C SER A 36 9.47 -23.35 16.06
N TYR A 37 8.76 -22.23 16.20
CA TYR A 37 7.50 -22.00 15.51
C TYR A 37 7.65 -22.12 13.99
N MET A 38 8.63 -21.42 13.41
CA MET A 38 8.83 -21.41 11.96
C MET A 38 9.23 -22.80 11.43
N GLN A 39 10.11 -23.51 12.14
CA GLN A 39 10.51 -24.88 11.81
C GLN A 39 9.31 -25.83 11.86
N ASN A 40 8.47 -25.75 12.90
CA ASN A 40 7.30 -26.61 13.04
C ASN A 40 6.24 -26.32 11.97
N ARG A 41 6.02 -25.04 11.66
CA ARG A 41 5.01 -24.62 10.67
C ARG A 41 5.40 -24.96 9.23
N TYR A 42 6.66 -24.74 8.89
CA TYR A 42 7.12 -24.83 7.51
C TYR A 42 7.97 -26.07 7.22
N GLY A 43 8.45 -26.80 8.24
CA GLY A 43 9.29 -27.98 8.05
C GLY A 43 10.69 -27.67 7.50
N GLN A 44 11.21 -26.46 7.72
CA GLN A 44 12.52 -26.02 7.23
C GLN A 44 13.21 -25.10 8.25
N THR A 45 14.53 -24.99 8.14
CA THR A 45 15.36 -24.18 9.04
C THR A 45 15.39 -22.71 8.64
N PHE A 46 15.54 -21.85 9.65
CA PHE A 46 15.57 -20.39 9.49
C PHE A 46 16.69 -19.80 10.34
N LEU A 47 17.15 -18.61 9.93
CA LEU A 47 18.07 -17.79 10.68
C LEU A 47 17.40 -16.48 11.07
N VAL A 48 17.75 -15.96 12.24
CA VAL A 48 17.34 -14.64 12.71
C VAL A 48 18.48 -13.65 12.48
N GLN A 49 18.25 -12.65 11.64
CA GLN A 49 19.20 -11.60 11.29
C GLN A 49 19.23 -10.48 12.34
N SER A 50 18.05 -10.07 12.81
CA SER A 50 17.94 -9.03 13.84
C SER A 50 16.66 -9.21 14.66
N ILE A 51 16.70 -8.71 15.89
CA ILE A 51 15.56 -8.72 16.82
C ILE A 51 15.44 -7.31 17.41
N ASP A 52 14.28 -6.70 17.21
CA ASP A 52 13.88 -5.44 17.84
C ASP A 52 12.79 -5.72 18.87
N MET A 53 13.12 -5.58 20.15
CA MET A 53 12.22 -5.80 21.28
C MET A 53 11.44 -4.50 21.55
N GLN A 54 10.15 -4.48 21.25
CA GLN A 54 9.33 -3.25 21.31
C GLN A 54 8.71 -3.03 22.68
N ARG A 55 8.78 -1.78 23.16
CA ARG A 55 8.18 -1.31 24.42
C ARG A 55 7.53 0.05 24.19
N ASN A 56 6.23 0.08 23.89
CA ASN A 56 5.48 1.33 23.83
C ASN A 56 4.32 1.30 24.83
N GLU A 57 3.97 2.46 25.38
CA GLU A 57 2.81 2.64 26.25
C GLU A 57 1.54 2.11 25.54
N GLY A 58 1.04 0.96 25.98
CA GLY A 58 -0.14 0.28 25.43
C GLY A 58 0.14 -0.99 24.60
N ASN A 59 1.39 -1.25 24.19
CA ASN A 59 1.82 -2.49 23.52
C ASN A 59 3.03 -3.07 24.25
N TRP A 60 2.75 -3.76 25.36
CA TRP A 60 3.74 -4.50 26.12
C TRP A 60 3.88 -5.90 25.52
N GLY A 61 5.11 -6.35 25.23
CA GLY A 61 5.35 -7.77 24.95
C GLY A 61 5.56 -8.19 23.51
N THR A 62 5.96 -7.30 22.60
CA THR A 62 6.12 -7.67 21.17
C THR A 62 7.56 -7.52 20.70
N ALA A 63 7.99 -8.46 19.87
CA ALA A 63 9.29 -8.45 19.22
C ALA A 63 9.10 -8.50 17.71
N ARG A 64 9.91 -7.72 17.00
CA ARG A 64 10.02 -7.75 15.55
C ARG A 64 11.32 -8.45 15.19
N LEU A 65 11.20 -9.58 14.51
CA LEU A 65 12.33 -10.37 14.05
C LEU A 65 12.47 -10.22 12.54
N GLN A 66 13.68 -9.96 12.08
CA GLN A 66 14.04 -10.13 10.67
C GLN A 66 14.61 -11.53 10.51
N MET A 67 13.98 -12.34 9.66
CA MET A 67 14.29 -13.74 9.47
C MET A 67 14.58 -14.04 8.01
N GLN A 68 15.31 -15.12 7.77
CA GLN A 68 15.51 -15.69 6.44
C GLN A 68 15.53 -17.22 6.55
N PRO A 69 15.07 -17.95 5.53
CA PRO A 69 15.27 -19.39 5.46
C PRO A 69 16.74 -19.71 5.11
N GLU A 70 17.27 -20.83 5.61
CA GLU A 70 18.68 -21.19 5.37
C GLU A 70 18.97 -21.54 3.90
N ASP A 71 18.00 -22.15 3.22
CA ASP A 71 18.11 -22.57 1.82
C ASP A 71 17.94 -21.42 0.82
N GLN A 72 17.40 -20.27 1.25
CA GLN A 72 17.11 -19.10 0.42
C GLN A 72 17.47 -17.80 1.17
N PRO A 73 18.77 -17.51 1.36
CA PRO A 73 19.24 -16.37 2.16
C PRO A 73 18.79 -15.00 1.64
N GLU A 74 18.43 -14.91 0.35
CA GLU A 74 17.88 -13.71 -0.28
C GLU A 74 16.44 -13.38 0.17
N LEU A 75 15.73 -14.34 0.77
CA LEU A 75 14.33 -14.19 1.17
C LEU A 75 14.23 -13.66 2.61
N LEU A 76 14.51 -12.37 2.78
CA LEU A 76 14.34 -11.68 4.05
C LEU A 76 12.87 -11.34 4.31
N PHE A 77 12.36 -11.74 5.47
CA PHE A 77 10.99 -11.44 5.89
C PHE A 77 10.93 -11.01 7.35
N GLN A 78 9.80 -10.40 7.72
CA GLN A 78 9.53 -9.97 9.09
C GLN A 78 8.58 -10.95 9.76
N LEU A 79 8.88 -11.31 10.99
CA LEU A 79 8.00 -11.99 11.93
C LEU A 79 7.75 -11.06 13.13
N ASN A 80 6.49 -10.89 13.51
CA ASN A 80 6.10 -10.20 14.73
C ASN A 80 5.65 -11.25 15.74
N TYR A 81 6.38 -11.35 16.84
CA TYR A 81 6.12 -12.28 17.93
C TYR A 81 5.58 -11.52 19.15
N ASN A 82 4.55 -12.04 19.80
CA ASN A 82 4.11 -11.58 21.10
C ASN A 82 4.63 -12.55 22.17
N TYR A 83 5.63 -12.12 22.92
CA TYR A 83 6.26 -12.89 24.00
C TYR A 83 5.59 -12.69 25.36
N SER A 84 4.44 -12.00 25.41
CA SER A 84 3.59 -11.96 26.62
C SER A 84 2.48 -13.00 26.61
N ASN A 85 2.18 -13.58 25.45
CA ASN A 85 1.20 -14.66 25.30
C ASN A 85 1.67 -15.75 24.32
N ASP A 86 2.98 -15.81 24.07
CA ASP A 86 3.69 -16.82 23.28
C ASP A 86 3.06 -17.14 21.93
N HIS A 87 2.75 -16.09 21.16
CA HIS A 87 2.02 -16.20 19.90
C HIS A 87 2.62 -15.35 18.79
N VAL A 88 2.70 -15.90 17.57
CA VAL A 88 3.09 -15.13 16.37
C VAL A 88 1.93 -14.26 15.93
N ILE A 89 2.04 -12.95 16.13
CA ILE A 89 1.02 -11.98 15.70
C ILE A 89 0.85 -12.08 14.18
N PHE A 90 1.97 -12.08 13.46
CA PHE A 90 1.97 -12.10 12.01
C PHE A 90 3.37 -12.42 11.47
N GLU A 91 3.42 -13.15 10.35
CA GLU A 91 4.65 -13.44 9.62
C GLU A 91 4.45 -13.22 8.11
N ASN A 92 5.52 -12.79 7.44
CA ASN A 92 5.52 -12.42 6.02
C ASN A 92 6.15 -13.48 5.10
N TYR A 93 6.53 -14.65 5.60
CA TYR A 93 7.30 -15.64 4.84
C TYR A 93 6.59 -16.08 3.57
N LEU A 94 5.32 -16.51 3.66
CA LEU A 94 4.53 -16.91 2.49
C LEU A 94 4.35 -15.75 1.49
N ILE A 95 4.16 -14.52 1.99
CA ILE A 95 4.03 -13.32 1.15
C ILE A 95 5.33 -13.11 0.36
N ARG A 96 6.49 -13.21 1.01
CA ARG A 96 7.80 -13.09 0.34
C ARG A 96 8.07 -14.21 -0.66
N LEU A 97 7.64 -15.44 -0.35
CA LEU A 97 7.71 -16.56 -1.30
C LEU A 97 6.89 -16.29 -2.55
N TRP A 98 5.65 -15.80 -2.39
CA TRP A 98 4.79 -15.48 -3.53
C TRP A 98 5.32 -14.30 -4.34
N GLU A 99 5.84 -13.25 -3.68
CA GLU A 99 6.51 -12.14 -4.36
C GLU A 99 7.67 -12.63 -5.23
N LYS A 100 8.54 -13.49 -4.70
CA LYS A 100 9.64 -14.11 -5.45
C LYS A 100 9.15 -14.94 -6.63
N GLN A 101 8.10 -15.74 -6.46
CA GLN A 101 7.51 -16.51 -7.56
C GLN A 101 6.89 -15.63 -8.64
N VAL A 102 6.20 -14.55 -8.25
CA VAL A 102 5.67 -13.56 -9.21
C VAL A 102 6.82 -12.89 -9.96
N GLN A 103 7.89 -12.49 -9.27
CA GLN A 103 9.08 -11.91 -9.87
C GLN A 103 9.69 -12.83 -10.93
N ILE A 104 9.88 -14.11 -10.61
CA ILE A 104 10.40 -15.11 -11.55
C ILE A 104 9.53 -15.18 -12.80
N ARG A 105 8.21 -15.30 -12.65
CA ARG A 105 7.30 -15.39 -13.80
C ARG A 105 7.24 -14.11 -14.63
N ILE A 106 7.35 -12.93 -13.99
CA ILE A 106 7.47 -11.66 -14.72
C ILE A 106 8.77 -11.67 -15.54
N HIS A 107 9.90 -12.07 -14.95
CA HIS A 107 11.19 -12.12 -15.65
C HIS A 107 11.23 -13.17 -16.77
N GLU A 108 10.55 -14.30 -16.63
CA GLU A 108 10.41 -15.31 -17.69
C GLU A 108 9.63 -14.77 -18.89
N ARG A 109 8.55 -14.01 -18.62
CA ARG A 109 7.64 -13.52 -19.67
C ARG A 109 8.06 -12.17 -20.27
N PHE A 110 8.66 -11.31 -19.47
CA PHE A 110 9.02 -9.93 -19.83
C PHE A 110 10.52 -9.75 -19.58
N SER A 111 11.34 -10.36 -20.44
CA SER A 111 12.81 -10.32 -20.31
C SER A 111 13.37 -8.90 -20.25
N GLN A 112 12.76 -7.94 -20.97
CA GLN A 112 13.17 -6.52 -20.90
C GLN A 112 13.03 -5.87 -19.52
N LEU A 113 12.30 -6.47 -18.57
CA LEU A 113 12.17 -5.96 -17.21
C LEU A 113 13.24 -6.51 -16.25
N ARG A 114 14.06 -7.48 -16.68
CA ARG A 114 15.08 -8.13 -15.83
C ARG A 114 16.19 -7.18 -15.37
N ASP A 115 16.58 -6.23 -16.21
CA ASP A 115 17.67 -5.28 -15.91
C ASP A 115 17.23 -4.15 -14.97
N SER A 116 15.95 -4.14 -14.57
CA SER A 116 15.42 -3.12 -13.67
C SER A 116 15.48 -3.56 -12.21
N SER A 117 15.71 -2.61 -11.31
CA SER A 117 15.54 -2.84 -9.88
C SER A 117 14.04 -2.92 -9.56
N MET A 118 13.51 -4.12 -9.72
CA MET A 118 12.11 -4.45 -9.44
C MET A 118 11.92 -4.70 -7.95
N GLN A 119 11.04 -3.92 -7.34
CA GLN A 119 10.51 -4.16 -6.00
C GLN A 119 9.05 -4.56 -6.12
N LEU A 120 8.71 -5.75 -5.59
CA LEU A 120 7.34 -6.25 -5.52
C LEU A 120 6.88 -6.25 -4.08
N ARG A 121 5.64 -5.82 -3.86
CA ARG A 121 5.00 -5.89 -2.55
C ARG A 121 3.59 -6.40 -2.69
N ILE A 122 3.36 -7.63 -2.26
CA ILE A 122 2.02 -8.20 -2.13
C ILE A 122 1.46 -7.74 -0.78
N SER A 123 0.21 -7.26 -0.79
CA SER A 123 -0.45 -6.81 0.43
C SER A 123 -1.78 -7.52 0.64
N ARG A 124 -2.16 -7.64 1.91
CA ARG A 124 -3.52 -8.05 2.32
C ARG A 124 -4.43 -6.83 2.33
N ARG A 125 -5.73 -7.03 2.12
CA ARG A 125 -6.72 -6.00 2.42
C ARG A 125 -6.60 -5.60 3.89
N LYS A 126 -6.45 -4.29 4.18
CA LYS A 126 -6.40 -3.76 5.55
C LYS A 126 -7.77 -3.95 6.22
N SER A 127 -8.02 -5.10 6.84
CA SER A 127 -9.09 -5.26 7.84
C SER A 127 -8.45 -5.66 9.18
N LEU A 128 -8.97 -5.13 10.28
CA LEU A 128 -8.51 -5.48 11.64
C LEU A 128 -8.59 -6.99 11.90
N SER A 129 -9.50 -7.70 11.20
CA SER A 129 -9.65 -9.16 11.23
C SER A 129 -8.60 -9.93 10.42
N ALA A 130 -7.95 -9.32 9.42
CA ALA A 130 -6.98 -9.99 8.55
C ALA A 130 -5.55 -10.02 9.13
N ASN A 131 -5.27 -9.19 10.14
CA ASN A 131 -3.95 -9.06 10.78
C ASN A 131 -3.65 -10.17 11.81
N GLY A 132 -4.65 -10.96 12.21
CA GLY A 132 -4.49 -12.10 13.11
C GLY A 132 -4.74 -13.46 12.45
N LEU A 133 -4.97 -13.50 11.13
CA LEU A 133 -5.26 -14.73 10.42
C LEU A 133 -3.95 -15.38 9.96
N GLU A 134 -3.65 -16.52 10.57
CA GLU A 134 -2.66 -17.47 10.08
C GLU A 134 -3.01 -17.89 8.65
N LEU A 135 -2.09 -17.71 7.71
CA LEU A 135 -2.31 -18.18 6.34
C LEU A 135 -2.19 -19.70 6.30
N PRO A 136 -3.03 -20.39 5.51
CA PRO A 136 -2.80 -21.80 5.21
C PRO A 136 -1.43 -21.93 4.54
N VAL A 137 -0.68 -22.96 4.93
CA VAL A 137 0.65 -23.23 4.39
C VAL A 137 0.52 -23.78 2.97
N ASP A 138 0.41 -22.89 2.01
CA ASP A 138 0.50 -23.17 0.57
C ASP A 138 1.56 -22.26 -0.06
N ARG A 139 2.70 -22.87 -0.38
CA ARG A 139 3.85 -22.17 -0.95
C ARG A 139 3.64 -21.82 -2.42
N SER A 140 2.63 -22.38 -3.09
CA SER A 140 2.32 -22.07 -4.48
C SER A 140 1.60 -20.72 -4.61
N LEU A 141 1.60 -20.13 -5.81
CA LEU A 141 0.80 -18.92 -6.08
C LEU A 141 -0.70 -19.09 -5.84
N GLN A 142 -1.23 -20.32 -5.79
CA GLN A 142 -2.64 -20.54 -5.46
C GLN A 142 -2.94 -20.15 -4.00
N GLY A 143 -1.94 -20.23 -3.11
CA GLY A 143 -2.03 -19.81 -1.72
C GLY A 143 -2.39 -18.33 -1.54
N MET A 144 -2.09 -17.47 -2.52
CA MET A 144 -2.47 -16.04 -2.49
C MET A 144 -3.98 -15.82 -2.39
N ARG A 145 -4.79 -16.81 -2.77
CA ARG A 145 -6.27 -16.76 -2.62
C ARG A 145 -6.69 -16.60 -1.16
N ALA A 146 -5.87 -17.06 -0.20
CA ALA A 146 -6.11 -16.88 1.22
C ALA A 146 -6.08 -15.39 1.66
N LEU A 147 -5.54 -14.50 0.82
CA LEU A 147 -5.57 -13.05 1.06
C LEU A 147 -6.94 -12.42 0.75
N GLY A 148 -7.87 -13.18 0.17
CA GLY A 148 -9.20 -12.75 -0.27
C GLY A 148 -9.15 -11.84 -1.49
N GLU A 149 -8.50 -10.70 -1.35
CA GLU A 149 -8.28 -9.72 -2.41
C GLU A 149 -6.77 -9.43 -2.53
N PRO A 150 -6.03 -10.31 -3.24
CA PRO A 150 -4.59 -10.15 -3.38
C PRO A 150 -4.29 -8.89 -4.21
N THR A 151 -3.46 -8.02 -3.64
CA THR A 151 -3.00 -6.79 -4.27
C THR A 151 -1.48 -6.86 -4.44
N ILE A 152 -0.96 -6.24 -5.48
CA ILE A 152 0.48 -6.12 -5.71
C ILE A 152 0.86 -4.69 -6.08
N ALA A 153 1.88 -4.16 -5.40
CA ALA A 153 2.60 -2.97 -5.81
C ALA A 153 3.91 -3.38 -6.49
N ILE A 154 4.20 -2.76 -7.62
CA ILE A 154 5.37 -2.98 -8.44
C ILE A 154 6.08 -1.64 -8.60
N GLU A 155 7.31 -1.55 -8.13
CA GLU A 155 8.19 -0.43 -8.40
C GLU A 155 9.33 -0.92 -9.30
N LEU A 156 9.45 -0.37 -10.51
CA LEU A 156 10.63 -0.58 -11.36
C LEU A 156 11.42 0.73 -11.36
N LEU A 157 12.61 0.69 -10.79
CA LEU A 157 13.46 1.86 -10.64
C LEU A 157 14.62 1.83 -11.63
N ASN A 158 15.13 3.02 -11.96
CA ASN A 158 16.32 3.23 -12.78
C ASN A 158 16.32 2.48 -14.12
N GLN A 159 15.15 2.40 -14.80
CA GLN A 159 15.09 1.76 -16.10
C GLN A 159 15.99 2.50 -17.11
N ALA A 160 17.02 1.79 -17.61
CA ALA A 160 17.92 2.28 -18.65
C ALA A 160 17.27 2.09 -20.02
N GLY A 161 17.33 3.11 -20.88
CA GLY A 161 16.66 3.08 -22.19
C GLY A 161 15.65 4.21 -22.36
N THR A 162 14.85 4.10 -23.42
CA THR A 162 13.98 5.10 -24.05
C THR A 162 13.34 6.14 -23.11
N ALA A 163 13.22 7.39 -23.59
CA ALA A 163 12.60 8.49 -22.84
C ALA A 163 11.12 8.24 -22.51
N ALA A 164 10.45 7.30 -23.20
CA ALA A 164 9.09 6.87 -22.95
C ALA A 164 9.01 5.36 -22.60
N PRO A 165 8.02 4.95 -21.79
CA PRO A 165 7.73 3.56 -21.50
C PRO A 165 7.37 2.74 -22.74
N ASP A 166 7.72 1.45 -22.73
CA ASP A 166 7.04 0.50 -23.60
C ASP A 166 5.64 0.20 -23.04
N TYR A 167 4.68 1.00 -23.47
CA TYR A 167 3.28 0.89 -23.05
C TYR A 167 2.65 -0.46 -23.42
N SER A 168 3.13 -1.11 -24.48
CA SER A 168 2.62 -2.42 -24.90
C SER A 168 3.01 -3.48 -23.88
N VAL A 169 4.29 -3.50 -23.50
CA VAL A 169 4.83 -4.38 -22.45
C VAL A 169 4.12 -4.16 -21.12
N ILE A 170 3.90 -2.90 -20.75
CA ILE A 170 3.24 -2.58 -19.47
C ILE A 170 1.77 -3.01 -19.49
N SER A 171 1.04 -2.79 -20.59
CA SER A 171 -0.33 -3.25 -20.73
C SER A 171 -0.42 -4.79 -20.63
N GLN A 172 0.50 -5.51 -21.27
CA GLN A 172 0.61 -6.96 -21.17
C GLN A 172 0.97 -7.42 -19.74
N LEU A 173 1.79 -6.66 -19.01
CA LEU A 173 2.10 -6.94 -17.60
C LEU A 173 0.83 -6.87 -16.73
N PHE A 174 0.00 -5.84 -16.88
CA PHE A 174 -1.29 -5.74 -16.17
C PHE A 174 -2.21 -6.93 -16.48
N GLN A 175 -2.32 -7.31 -17.75
CA GLN A 175 -3.11 -8.48 -18.16
C GLN A 175 -2.57 -9.79 -17.57
N PHE A 176 -1.24 -9.94 -17.56
CA PHE A 176 -0.59 -11.10 -16.96
C PHE A 176 -0.84 -11.19 -15.45
N LEU A 177 -0.68 -10.10 -14.72
CA LEU A 177 -0.91 -10.06 -13.27
C LEU A 177 -2.36 -10.41 -12.91
N ARG A 178 -3.32 -9.93 -13.73
CA ARG A 178 -4.72 -10.35 -13.63
C ARG A 178 -4.88 -11.86 -13.83
N SER A 179 -4.22 -12.42 -14.84
CA SER A 179 -4.32 -13.86 -15.16
C SER A 179 -3.82 -14.78 -14.04
N ILE A 180 -2.91 -14.29 -13.18
CA ILE A 180 -2.39 -15.03 -12.03
C ILE A 180 -3.13 -14.71 -10.72
N GLY A 181 -4.24 -13.97 -10.78
CA GLY A 181 -5.20 -13.82 -9.68
C GLY A 181 -5.16 -12.50 -8.91
N PHE A 182 -4.30 -11.55 -9.29
CA PHE A 182 -4.31 -10.22 -8.66
C PHE A 182 -5.57 -9.44 -9.04
N ARG A 183 -6.20 -8.84 -8.04
CA ARG A 183 -7.38 -7.96 -8.24
C ARG A 183 -7.01 -6.48 -8.21
N LYS A 184 -5.83 -6.14 -7.70
CA LYS A 184 -5.33 -4.77 -7.71
C LYS A 184 -3.85 -4.80 -8.03
N VAL A 185 -3.46 -3.99 -8.99
CA VAL A 185 -2.06 -3.79 -9.38
C VAL A 185 -1.77 -2.31 -9.32
N SER A 186 -0.74 -1.97 -8.56
CA SER A 186 -0.17 -0.64 -8.50
C SER A 186 1.20 -0.69 -9.16
N LEU A 187 1.45 0.18 -10.13
CA LEU A 187 2.70 0.23 -10.88
C LEU A 187 3.29 1.64 -10.80
N ARG A 188 4.54 1.69 -10.34
CA ARG A 188 5.40 2.86 -10.40
C ARG A 188 6.61 2.52 -11.24
N LEU A 189 6.80 3.26 -12.33
CA LEU A 189 8.00 3.18 -13.14
C LEU A 189 8.76 4.49 -13.05
N GLU A 190 10.04 4.42 -12.73
CA GLU A 190 10.96 5.55 -12.79
C GLU A 190 12.01 5.28 -13.86
N TYR A 191 12.08 6.18 -14.85
CA TYR A 191 13.07 6.12 -15.91
C TYR A 191 14.30 6.92 -15.50
N GLY A 192 15.50 6.44 -15.88
CA GLY A 192 16.76 7.15 -15.63
C GLY A 192 17.22 7.22 -14.16
N GLN A 193 18.21 8.05 -13.86
CA GLN A 193 18.62 8.31 -12.47
C GLN A 193 17.50 9.07 -11.76
N LYS A 194 17.18 8.67 -10.52
CA LYS A 194 16.15 9.26 -9.64
C LYS A 194 16.04 10.79 -9.83
N GLY A 195 14.94 11.23 -10.45
CA GLY A 195 14.61 12.64 -10.66
C GLY A 195 15.00 13.26 -12.00
N ALA A 196 15.69 12.53 -12.90
CA ALA A 196 16.18 13.08 -14.17
C ALA A 196 15.46 12.58 -15.43
N ARG A 197 14.75 11.43 -15.38
CA ARG A 197 13.94 10.93 -16.51
C ARG A 197 12.56 10.49 -16.00
N GLY A 198 11.57 10.51 -16.90
CA GLY A 198 10.14 10.55 -16.57
C GLY A 198 9.62 9.45 -15.64
N LYS A 199 8.36 9.58 -15.22
CA LYS A 199 7.69 8.68 -14.28
C LYS A 199 6.34 8.20 -14.84
N LEU A 200 6.10 6.90 -14.83
CA LEU A 200 4.76 6.34 -15.05
C LEU A 200 4.16 5.95 -13.70
N LEU A 201 2.95 6.43 -13.44
CA LEU A 201 2.16 6.07 -12.27
C LEU A 201 0.83 5.52 -12.73
N ALA A 202 0.70 4.19 -12.66
CA ALA A 202 -0.50 3.49 -13.09
C ALA A 202 -1.02 2.59 -11.97
N GLN A 203 -2.33 2.43 -11.92
CA GLN A 203 -3.00 1.52 -11.02
C GLN A 203 -4.19 0.92 -11.74
N TRP A 204 -4.51 -0.30 -11.38
CA TRP A 204 -5.64 -1.03 -11.93
C TRP A 204 -6.36 -1.77 -10.81
N TYR A 205 -7.69 -1.76 -10.91
CA TYR A 205 -8.59 -2.49 -10.05
C TYR A 205 -9.39 -3.49 -10.88
N GLY A 206 -9.63 -4.68 -10.33
CA GLY A 206 -10.23 -5.82 -11.01
C GLY A 206 -11.67 -5.63 -11.46
N SER A 207 -12.34 -4.60 -10.94
CA SER A 207 -13.64 -4.10 -11.40
C SER A 207 -13.58 -3.44 -12.79
N HIS A 208 -12.39 -3.02 -13.25
CA HIS A 208 -12.18 -2.40 -14.55
C HIS A 208 -11.42 -3.32 -15.51
N ASN A 209 -11.54 -3.04 -16.80
CA ASN A 209 -10.65 -3.62 -17.79
C ASN A 209 -9.20 -3.22 -17.49
N SER A 210 -8.26 -4.13 -17.75
CA SER A 210 -6.83 -3.82 -17.62
C SER A 210 -6.48 -2.67 -18.57
N PRO A 211 -5.65 -1.70 -18.15
CA PRO A 211 -5.37 -0.52 -18.95
C PRO A 211 -4.65 -0.89 -20.26
N GLY A 212 -5.13 -0.34 -21.37
CA GLY A 212 -4.52 -0.43 -22.68
C GLY A 212 -3.41 0.61 -22.88
N VAL A 213 -2.73 0.56 -24.03
CA VAL A 213 -1.69 1.53 -24.41
C VAL A 213 -2.21 2.97 -24.36
N GLN A 214 -3.44 3.21 -24.83
CA GLN A 214 -4.03 4.55 -24.88
C GLN A 214 -4.39 5.07 -23.48
N ASP A 215 -4.66 4.19 -22.52
CA ASP A 215 -4.92 4.56 -21.13
C ASP A 215 -3.63 4.89 -20.37
N LEU A 216 -2.52 4.21 -20.72
CA LEU A 216 -1.24 4.36 -20.03
C LEU A 216 -0.45 5.60 -20.50
N LYS A 217 -0.53 5.97 -21.79
CA LYS A 217 0.20 7.12 -22.33
C LYS A 217 -0.06 8.42 -21.56
N PRO A 218 -1.31 8.83 -21.27
CA PRO A 218 -1.60 10.07 -20.53
C PRO A 218 -1.15 10.05 -19.07
N LEU A 219 -0.86 8.87 -18.52
CA LEU A 219 -0.39 8.69 -17.13
C LEU A 219 1.12 8.87 -17.01
N PHE A 220 1.86 8.75 -18.12
CA PHE A 220 3.29 9.02 -18.12
C PHE A 220 3.52 10.52 -17.97
N ARG A 221 4.53 10.86 -17.16
CA ARG A 221 5.05 12.22 -17.04
C ARG A 221 6.50 12.21 -17.48
N GLY A 222 6.78 12.89 -18.58
CA GLY A 222 8.13 13.00 -19.13
C GLY A 222 9.11 13.71 -18.20
N PRO A 223 10.43 13.62 -18.48
CA PRO A 223 11.41 14.48 -17.82
C PRO A 223 11.05 15.96 -18.01
N ASN A 224 11.17 16.75 -16.95
CA ASN A 224 10.89 18.19 -16.93
C ASN A 224 9.43 18.60 -17.15
N GLU A 225 8.50 17.63 -17.26
CA GLU A 225 7.08 17.95 -17.23
C GLU A 225 6.66 18.31 -15.80
N PRO A 226 5.91 19.41 -15.61
CA PRO A 226 5.38 19.76 -14.30
C PRO A 226 4.45 18.66 -13.78
N SER A 227 4.38 18.53 -12.45
CA SER A 227 3.38 17.65 -11.84
C SER A 227 1.97 18.12 -12.20
N LEU A 228 1.00 17.21 -12.17
CA LEU A 228 -0.41 17.56 -12.40
C LEU A 228 -0.91 18.65 -11.46
N SER A 229 -0.47 18.63 -10.20
CA SER A 229 -0.78 19.66 -9.21
C SER A 229 -0.32 21.04 -9.69
N SER A 230 0.90 21.14 -10.23
CA SER A 230 1.43 22.39 -10.80
C SER A 230 0.67 22.80 -12.07
N ILE A 231 0.33 21.85 -12.96
CA ILE A 231 -0.46 22.14 -14.18
C ILE A 231 -1.85 22.70 -13.84
N THR A 232 -2.45 22.19 -12.77
CA THR A 232 -3.82 22.54 -12.35
C THR A 232 -3.88 23.67 -11.33
N GLU A 233 -2.74 24.21 -10.90
CA GLU A 233 -2.64 25.12 -9.75
C GLU A 233 -3.40 26.42 -10.00
N ASP A 234 -3.18 27.06 -11.15
CA ASP A 234 -3.81 28.34 -11.47
C ASP A 234 -5.34 28.21 -11.63
N ASP A 235 -5.81 27.21 -12.38
CA ASP A 235 -7.24 26.91 -12.55
C ASP A 235 -7.88 26.61 -11.19
N PHE A 236 -7.21 25.85 -10.31
CA PHE A 236 -7.71 25.50 -8.98
C PHE A 236 -7.76 26.71 -8.05
N LYS A 237 -6.71 27.54 -8.07
CA LYS A 237 -6.64 28.78 -7.29
C LYS A 237 -7.72 29.76 -7.71
N GLN A 238 -7.91 29.95 -9.02
CA GLN A 238 -8.99 30.78 -9.55
C GLN A 238 -10.37 30.30 -9.10
N ALA A 239 -10.63 28.99 -9.20
CA ALA A 239 -11.90 28.40 -8.76
C ALA A 239 -12.12 28.60 -7.25
N SER A 240 -11.07 28.46 -6.45
CA SER A 240 -11.09 28.64 -5.00
C SER A 240 -11.36 30.11 -4.61
N GLU A 241 -10.75 31.07 -5.30
CA GLU A 241 -11.00 32.51 -5.11
C GLU A 241 -12.45 32.88 -5.46
N LEU A 242 -12.97 32.38 -6.59
CA LEU A 242 -14.37 32.56 -6.97
C LEU A 242 -15.33 31.98 -5.91
N LEU A 243 -15.00 30.82 -5.36
CA LEU A 243 -15.79 30.18 -4.32
C LEU A 243 -15.74 30.97 -3.01
N ALA A 244 -14.59 31.50 -2.61
CA ALA A 244 -14.42 32.35 -1.43
C ALA A 244 -15.22 33.66 -1.55
N ASP A 245 -15.31 34.22 -2.75
CA ASP A 245 -16.15 35.38 -3.08
C ASP A 245 -17.67 35.07 -3.11
N GLY A 246 -18.08 33.84 -2.81
CA GLY A 246 -19.49 33.40 -2.90
C GLY A 246 -20.01 33.21 -4.32
N LYS A 247 -19.13 33.22 -5.34
CA LYS A 247 -19.48 33.06 -6.77
C LYS A 247 -19.50 31.58 -7.16
N SER A 248 -20.20 30.73 -6.40
CA SER A 248 -20.21 29.27 -6.58
C SER A 248 -20.60 28.82 -8.00
N GLN A 249 -21.53 29.54 -8.65
CA GLN A 249 -21.95 29.26 -10.03
C GLN A 249 -20.82 29.45 -11.07
N LYS A 250 -19.85 30.33 -10.78
CA LYS A 250 -18.68 30.55 -11.63
C LYS A 250 -17.53 29.61 -11.29
N ALA A 251 -17.39 29.24 -10.02
CA ALA A 251 -16.36 28.31 -9.56
C ALA A 251 -16.61 26.87 -10.06
N LEU A 252 -17.87 26.41 -10.02
CA LEU A 252 -18.27 25.05 -10.42
C LEU A 252 -17.70 24.61 -11.78
N PRO A 253 -17.94 25.31 -12.91
CA PRO A 253 -17.46 24.84 -14.21
C PRO A 253 -15.92 24.75 -14.31
N VAL A 254 -15.18 25.52 -13.52
CA VAL A 254 -13.71 25.44 -13.47
C VAL A 254 -13.28 24.17 -12.73
N PHE A 255 -13.88 23.86 -11.58
CA PHE A 255 -13.65 22.60 -10.87
C PHE A 255 -14.02 21.39 -11.74
N GLU A 256 -15.18 21.41 -12.41
CA GLU A 256 -15.60 20.32 -13.30
C GLU A 256 -14.65 20.13 -14.50
N LYS A 257 -14.11 21.22 -15.04
CA LYS A 257 -13.10 21.20 -16.12
C LYS A 257 -11.83 20.49 -15.66
N ILE A 258 -11.31 20.80 -14.48
CA ILE A 258 -10.10 20.15 -13.93
C ILE A 258 -10.33 18.64 -13.84
N VAL A 259 -11.45 18.20 -13.25
CA VAL A 259 -11.77 16.77 -13.10
C VAL A 259 -11.89 16.09 -14.45
N ARG A 260 -12.70 16.63 -15.36
CA ARG A 260 -12.94 16.04 -16.69
C ARG A 260 -11.66 15.90 -17.53
N THR A 261 -10.71 16.83 -17.36
CA THR A 261 -9.50 16.87 -18.19
C THR A 261 -8.40 15.96 -17.66
N TYR A 262 -8.28 15.83 -16.34
CA TYR A 262 -7.09 15.24 -15.71
C TYR A 262 -7.34 13.97 -14.88
N ASP A 263 -8.60 13.66 -14.55
CA ASP A 263 -8.93 12.38 -13.90
C ASP A 263 -8.64 11.19 -14.81
N SER A 264 -8.28 10.06 -14.19
CA SER A 264 -8.18 8.79 -14.87
C SER A 264 -8.49 7.66 -13.89
N PRO A 265 -9.27 6.64 -14.30
CA PRO A 265 -9.52 5.45 -13.48
C PRO A 265 -8.28 4.63 -13.18
N PHE A 266 -7.18 4.89 -13.89
CA PHE A 266 -5.96 4.10 -13.79
C PHE A 266 -4.83 4.83 -13.05
N ARG A 267 -5.12 5.88 -12.28
CA ARG A 267 -4.08 6.67 -11.59
C ARG A 267 -3.68 6.08 -10.22
N TYR A 268 -2.38 5.99 -9.93
CA TYR A 268 -1.84 5.40 -8.68
C TYR A 268 -2.01 6.23 -7.38
N ASN A 269 -2.93 5.83 -6.51
CA ASN A 269 -3.49 6.63 -5.41
C ASN A 269 -2.49 7.32 -4.44
N PRO A 270 -1.49 6.67 -3.80
CA PRO A 270 -0.74 7.27 -2.69
C PRO A 270 0.16 8.44 -3.11
N TYR A 271 0.75 8.35 -4.31
CA TYR A 271 1.56 9.43 -4.89
C TYR A 271 0.73 10.39 -5.75
N VAL A 272 -0.40 9.92 -6.28
CA VAL A 272 -1.36 10.75 -7.00
C VAL A 272 -2.03 11.76 -6.10
N VAL A 273 -2.25 11.46 -4.82
CA VAL A 273 -2.68 12.49 -3.88
C VAL A 273 -1.66 13.63 -3.77
N ALA A 274 -0.36 13.32 -3.71
CA ALA A 274 0.70 14.32 -3.68
C ALA A 274 0.88 15.05 -5.03
N GLN A 275 0.60 14.39 -6.15
CA GLN A 275 0.84 14.92 -7.50
C GLN A 275 -0.40 15.45 -8.22
N SER A 276 -1.61 15.11 -7.80
CA SER A 276 -2.89 15.40 -8.46
C SER A 276 -3.94 15.89 -7.46
N GLY A 277 -3.52 16.38 -6.28
CA GLY A 277 -4.42 16.78 -5.20
C GLY A 277 -5.52 17.75 -5.65
N ASN A 278 -5.17 18.72 -6.49
CA ASN A 278 -6.12 19.68 -7.07
C ASN A 278 -7.25 19.01 -7.88
N VAL A 279 -7.03 17.84 -8.50
CA VAL A 279 -8.08 17.11 -9.23
C VAL A 279 -9.13 16.57 -8.25
N TYR A 280 -8.69 15.97 -7.14
CA TYR A 280 -9.58 15.41 -6.14
C TYR A 280 -10.24 16.49 -5.26
N GLU A 281 -9.51 17.55 -4.95
CA GLU A 281 -10.07 18.72 -4.28
C GLU A 281 -11.12 19.40 -5.17
N SER A 282 -10.88 19.50 -6.48
CA SER A 282 -11.87 20.00 -7.44
C SER A 282 -13.12 19.12 -7.48
N ALA A 283 -12.97 17.79 -7.50
CA ALA A 283 -14.10 16.87 -7.47
C ALA A 283 -14.93 17.05 -6.19
N TYR A 284 -14.28 17.25 -5.05
CA TYR A 284 -14.97 17.46 -3.78
C TYR A 284 -15.76 18.76 -3.78
N GLU A 285 -15.13 19.88 -4.19
CA GLU A 285 -15.80 21.17 -4.24
C GLU A 285 -16.93 21.21 -5.28
N ALA A 286 -16.73 20.61 -6.46
CA ALA A 286 -17.80 20.47 -7.46
C ALA A 286 -18.99 19.69 -6.90
N GLY A 287 -18.75 18.54 -6.27
CA GLY A 287 -19.80 17.74 -5.64
C GLY A 287 -20.53 18.50 -4.54
N ARG A 288 -19.81 19.25 -3.69
CA ARG A 288 -20.40 20.07 -2.63
C ARG A 288 -21.30 21.19 -3.17
N ILE A 289 -20.83 21.92 -4.17
CA ILE A 289 -21.61 23.00 -4.81
C ILE A 289 -22.89 22.42 -5.44
N LEU A 290 -22.77 21.33 -6.19
CA LEU A 290 -23.91 20.66 -6.81
C LEU A 290 -24.92 20.15 -5.78
N MET A 291 -24.45 19.61 -4.65
CA MET A 291 -25.32 19.18 -3.56
C MET A 291 -26.09 20.36 -2.96
N GLN A 292 -25.42 21.50 -2.76
CA GLN A 292 -26.06 22.74 -2.27
C GLN A 292 -27.10 23.29 -3.26
N GLN A 293 -26.89 23.10 -4.56
CA GLN A 293 -27.83 23.47 -5.63
C GLN A 293 -28.99 22.48 -5.79
N GLY A 294 -28.99 21.36 -5.04
CA GLY A 294 -30.01 20.31 -5.14
C GLY A 294 -29.78 19.30 -6.27
N GLU A 295 -28.65 19.37 -6.98
CA GLU A 295 -28.32 18.50 -8.10
C GLU A 295 -27.67 17.19 -7.65
N LYS A 296 -28.41 16.42 -6.84
CA LYS A 296 -27.90 15.24 -6.13
C LYS A 296 -27.21 14.21 -7.01
N ASN A 297 -27.78 13.88 -8.17
CA ASN A 297 -27.21 12.85 -9.06
C ASN A 297 -25.85 13.26 -9.62
N ARG A 298 -25.68 14.54 -9.96
CA ARG A 298 -24.39 15.07 -10.43
C ARG A 298 -23.38 15.18 -9.29
N ALA A 299 -23.82 15.58 -8.10
CA ALA A 299 -22.96 15.56 -6.91
C ALA A 299 -22.44 14.13 -6.61
N LEU A 300 -23.33 13.14 -6.68
CA LEU A 300 -22.99 11.73 -6.45
C LEU A 300 -21.95 11.20 -7.45
N PHE A 301 -21.94 11.67 -8.71
CA PHE A 301 -20.90 11.30 -9.65
C PHE A 301 -19.49 11.65 -9.11
N TYR A 302 -19.29 12.88 -8.63
CA TYR A 302 -17.99 13.31 -8.10
C TYR A 302 -17.65 12.64 -6.77
N PHE A 303 -18.64 12.41 -5.92
CA PHE A 303 -18.44 11.71 -4.65
C PHE A 303 -18.09 10.23 -4.86
N ASN A 304 -18.76 9.55 -5.79
CA ASN A 304 -18.43 8.17 -6.16
C ASN A 304 -17.02 8.09 -6.76
N LEU A 305 -16.62 9.07 -7.57
CA LEU A 305 -15.25 9.18 -8.08
C LEU A 305 -14.26 9.29 -6.92
N LEU A 306 -14.50 10.16 -5.95
CA LEU A 306 -13.61 10.30 -4.80
C LEU A 306 -13.55 9.03 -3.94
N GLU A 307 -14.67 8.37 -3.71
CA GLU A 307 -14.68 7.09 -3.01
C GLU A 307 -13.90 6.03 -3.79
N ASP A 308 -14.12 5.89 -5.09
CA ASP A 308 -13.42 4.90 -5.91
C ASP A 308 -11.90 5.19 -6.00
N ARG A 309 -11.51 6.47 -6.04
CA ARG A 309 -10.09 6.86 -6.12
C ARG A 309 -9.38 6.81 -4.77
N LEU A 310 -10.05 7.23 -3.69
CA LEU A 310 -9.44 7.44 -2.37
C LEU A 310 -9.71 6.29 -1.40
N SER A 311 -10.66 5.38 -1.63
CA SER A 311 -10.98 4.31 -0.65
C SER A 311 -9.88 3.26 -0.46
N TYR A 312 -8.75 3.36 -1.16
CA TYR A 312 -7.74 2.31 -1.18
C TYR A 312 -6.34 2.79 -0.75
N GLU A 313 -5.88 2.27 0.39
CA GLU A 313 -4.59 2.54 1.08
C GLU A 313 -4.46 3.93 1.72
N GLU A 314 -3.41 4.16 2.51
CA GLU A 314 -3.24 5.33 3.41
C GLU A 314 -3.50 6.67 2.72
N VAL A 315 -4.73 7.13 2.90
CA VAL A 315 -5.21 8.43 2.45
C VAL A 315 -4.71 9.49 3.44
N PRO A 316 -4.09 10.59 2.99
CA PRO A 316 -3.75 11.69 3.89
C PRO A 316 -4.99 12.20 4.65
N LEU A 317 -4.81 12.60 5.91
CA LEU A 317 -5.91 12.97 6.83
C LEU A 317 -6.95 13.94 6.21
N LYS A 318 -6.50 14.86 5.35
CA LYS A 318 -7.35 15.80 4.60
C LYS A 318 -8.44 15.07 3.80
N TYR A 319 -8.06 14.10 2.98
CA TYR A 319 -9.00 13.37 2.11
C TYR A 319 -9.84 12.35 2.87
N ALA A 320 -9.33 11.83 3.99
CA ALA A 320 -10.16 11.05 4.91
C ALA A 320 -11.31 11.89 5.49
N SER A 321 -11.12 13.19 5.68
CA SER A 321 -12.21 14.09 6.10
C SER A 321 -13.26 14.30 5.01
N TYR A 322 -12.86 14.38 3.74
CA TYR A 322 -13.78 14.44 2.60
C TYR A 322 -14.67 13.22 2.51
N LEU A 323 -14.09 12.01 2.63
CA LEU A 323 -14.86 10.76 2.61
C LEU A 323 -15.91 10.74 3.74
N ARG A 324 -15.56 11.18 4.95
CA ARG A 324 -16.53 11.27 6.07
C ARG A 324 -17.66 12.28 5.80
N VAL A 325 -17.36 13.38 5.12
CA VAL A 325 -18.38 14.38 4.76
C VAL A 325 -19.32 13.80 3.71
N ILE A 326 -18.78 13.13 2.68
CA ILE A 326 -19.54 12.44 1.64
C ILE A 326 -20.49 11.41 2.26
N GLU A 327 -20.00 10.59 3.19
CA GLU A 327 -20.80 9.59 3.93
C GLU A 327 -21.97 10.23 4.68
N ARG A 328 -21.79 11.41 5.28
CA ARG A 328 -22.84 12.13 6.02
C ARG A 328 -23.85 12.85 5.13
N MET A 329 -23.50 13.13 3.88
CA MET A 329 -24.36 13.84 2.92
C MET A 329 -25.31 12.90 2.17
N ARG A 330 -25.12 11.57 2.30
CA ARG A 330 -25.98 10.54 1.74
C ARG A 330 -27.15 10.22 2.68
#